data_AF-A0A842R310-F1
#
_entry.id   AF-A0A842R310-F1
#
_cell.length_a   1.000
_cell.length_b   1.000
_cell.length_c   1.000
_cell.angle_alpha   90.00
_cell.angle_beta   90.00
_cell.angle_gamma   90.00
#
_symmetry.space_group_name_H-M   'P 1'
#
loop_
_entity.id
_entity.type
_entity.pdbx_description
1 polymer ?
#
loop_
_entity_poly.entity_id
_entity_poly.type
_entity_poly.pdbx_seq_one_letter_code
_entity_poly.pdbx_strand_id
1 'polypeptide(L)'
;MSYIPKYIMKRMFPKDAVKKINGGLEITMINVISPLSVDEVPDDVENYIEASIDGKPVDKEALKENLKITVDEDKSFTYKNAKEFAGYVIPVGGKIKIFVPVEDIEPGKEHEFEIIIKTDNPFQLSFTRKVMQE
;
A
#
# COMPACT_ATOMS: atom_id res chain seq x y z
N MET A 1 11.39 13.23 9.31
CA MET A 1 10.04 12.62 9.43
C MET A 1 9.08 13.48 8.63
N SER A 2 8.66 13.03 7.45
CA SER A 2 7.59 13.69 6.69
C SER A 2 6.27 13.44 7.41
N TYR A 3 5.77 14.46 8.12
CA TYR A 3 4.49 14.38 8.82
C TYR A 3 3.36 14.63 7.81
N ILE A 4 2.70 13.57 7.37
CA ILE A 4 1.50 13.70 6.54
C ILE A 4 0.35 14.16 7.45
N PRO A 5 -0.27 15.33 7.19
CA PRO A 5 -1.35 15.82 8.04
C PRO A 5 -2.55 14.86 8.07
N LYS A 6 -3.21 14.72 9.23
CA LYS A 6 -4.36 13.81 9.41
C LYS A 6 -5.47 13.99 8.36
N TYR A 7 -5.70 15.22 7.88
CA TYR A 7 -6.71 15.50 6.85
C TYR A 7 -6.29 14.99 5.46
N ILE A 8 -4.98 14.99 5.16
CA ILE A 8 -4.41 14.37 3.96
C ILE A 8 -4.55 12.86 4.07
N MET A 9 -4.23 12.26 5.22
CA MET A 9 -4.39 10.81 5.42
C MET A 9 -5.84 10.33 5.24
N LYS A 10 -6.83 11.14 5.67
CA LYS A 10 -8.25 10.83 5.43
C LYS A 10 -8.66 10.90 3.96
N ARG A 11 -7.97 11.73 3.17
CA ARG A 11 -8.16 11.83 1.72
C ARG A 11 -7.40 10.74 0.96
N MET A 12 -6.21 10.37 1.43
CA MET A 12 -5.41 9.27 0.87
C MET A 12 -6.05 7.92 1.13
N PHE A 13 -6.55 7.69 2.35
CA PHE A 13 -7.20 6.45 2.74
C PHE A 13 -8.69 6.74 2.99
N PRO A 14 -9.55 6.66 1.95
CA PRO A 14 -11.00 6.77 2.12
C PRO A 14 -11.56 5.76 3.14
N LYS A 15 -12.85 5.86 3.48
CA LYS A 15 -13.45 4.98 4.50
C LYS A 15 -13.43 3.50 4.07
N ASP A 16 -13.60 3.27 2.78
CA ASP A 16 -13.56 2.01 2.05
C ASP A 16 -12.15 1.65 1.54
N ALA A 17 -11.12 2.31 2.05
CA ALA A 17 -9.74 2.07 1.65
C ALA A 17 -9.28 0.65 1.94
N VAL A 18 -9.82 -0.05 2.93
CA VAL A 18 -9.38 -1.42 3.26
C VAL A 18 -10.52 -2.38 3.07
N LYS A 19 -10.32 -3.35 2.18
CA LYS A 19 -11.27 -4.41 1.89
C LYS A 19 -10.63 -5.77 2.13
N LYS A 20 -11.37 -6.70 2.73
CA LYS A 20 -10.98 -8.11 2.78
C LYS A 20 -11.43 -8.78 1.48
N ILE A 21 -10.46 -9.33 0.76
CA ILE A 21 -10.70 -10.12 -0.45
C ILE A 21 -10.20 -11.56 -0.22
N ASN A 22 -10.54 -12.47 -1.13
CA ASN A 22 -10.23 -13.88 -0.96
C ASN A 22 -8.69 -14.09 -0.99
N GLY A 23 -8.10 -14.43 0.16
CA GLY A 23 -6.65 -14.60 0.33
C GLY A 23 -5.90 -13.39 0.91
N GLY A 24 -6.57 -12.29 1.27
CA GLY A 24 -5.89 -11.14 1.88
C GLY A 24 -6.70 -9.86 2.03
N LEU A 25 -6.01 -8.73 2.07
CA LEU A 25 -6.58 -7.39 2.09
C LEU A 25 -6.20 -6.60 0.85
N GLU A 26 -7.15 -5.89 0.29
CA GLU A 26 -6.92 -4.85 -0.69
C GLU A 26 -6.97 -3.48 0.00
N ILE A 27 -5.87 -2.74 -0.07
CA ILE A 27 -5.71 -1.40 0.48
C ILE A 27 -5.67 -0.40 -0.67
N THR A 28 -6.74 0.37 -0.86
CA THR A 28 -6.81 1.48 -1.82
C THR A 28 -6.32 2.78 -1.19
N MET A 29 -5.25 3.31 -1.75
CA MET A 29 -4.69 4.62 -1.46
C MET A 29 -4.95 5.56 -2.65
N ILE A 30 -5.26 6.82 -2.37
CA ILE A 30 -5.43 7.86 -3.38
C ILE A 30 -4.26 8.82 -3.22
N ASN A 31 -3.55 9.11 -4.31
CA ASN A 31 -2.55 10.16 -4.28
C ASN A 31 -3.24 11.53 -4.16
N VAL A 32 -2.99 12.29 -3.09
CA VAL A 32 -3.63 13.61 -2.87
C VAL A 32 -2.65 14.73 -2.53
N ILE A 33 -1.34 14.46 -2.60
CA ILE A 33 -0.30 15.43 -2.23
C ILE A 33 0.33 16.03 -3.49
N SER A 34 1.05 15.22 -4.24
CA SER A 34 1.80 15.62 -5.43
C SER A 34 1.94 14.43 -6.35
N PRO A 35 2.15 14.62 -7.66
CA PRO A 35 2.47 13.51 -8.55
C PRO A 35 3.62 12.69 -7.96
N LEU A 36 3.41 11.38 -7.83
CA LEU A 36 4.43 10.47 -7.31
C LEU A 36 5.14 9.86 -8.52
N SER A 37 6.37 10.28 -8.74
CA SER A 37 7.24 9.65 -9.71
C SER A 37 7.84 8.40 -9.10
N VAL A 38 7.75 7.29 -9.83
CA VAL A 38 8.53 6.08 -9.53
C VAL A 38 9.88 6.28 -10.20
N ASP A 39 10.74 7.15 -9.65
CA ASP A 39 12.00 7.53 -10.30
C ASP A 39 12.96 6.34 -10.41
N GLU A 40 13.10 5.56 -9.34
CA GLU A 40 13.85 4.31 -9.32
C GLU A 40 13.12 3.28 -8.46
N VAL A 41 12.95 2.07 -9.01
CA VAL A 41 12.61 0.91 -8.20
C VAL A 41 13.94 0.25 -7.83
N PRO A 42 14.34 0.23 -6.54
CA PRO A 42 15.60 -0.36 -6.15
C PRO A 42 15.64 -1.86 -6.49
N ASP A 43 16.82 -2.38 -6.80
CA ASP A 43 17.02 -3.80 -7.13
C ASP A 43 16.57 -4.74 -5.98
N ASP A 44 16.64 -4.27 -4.73
CA ASP A 44 16.21 -4.97 -3.51
C ASP A 44 14.77 -4.61 -3.09
N VAL A 45 13.80 -4.82 -3.99
CA VAL A 45 12.36 -4.64 -3.68
C VAL A 45 11.92 -5.50 -2.48
N GLU A 46 12.64 -6.60 -2.21
CA GLU A 46 12.41 -7.52 -1.09
C GLU A 46 12.61 -6.91 0.30
N ASN A 47 13.41 -5.84 0.43
CA ASN A 47 13.56 -5.10 1.67
C ASN A 47 12.78 -3.77 1.68
N TYR A 48 12.01 -3.53 0.62
CA TYR A 48 11.41 -2.23 0.35
C TYR A 48 10.07 -2.04 1.06
N ILE A 49 9.25 -3.08 1.24
CA ILE A 49 7.93 -2.95 1.86
C ILE A 49 7.83 -3.83 3.09
N GLU A 50 7.54 -3.20 4.22
CA GLU A 50 7.13 -3.88 5.43
C GLU A 50 5.71 -3.45 5.75
N ALA A 51 4.83 -4.42 5.98
CA ALA A 51 3.49 -4.15 6.48
C ALA A 51 3.36 -4.76 7.87
N SER A 52 2.68 -4.06 8.76
CA SER A 52 2.21 -4.59 10.03
C SER A 52 0.75 -4.22 10.25
N ILE A 53 0.05 -5.12 10.94
CA ILE A 53 -1.38 -5.04 11.18
C ILE A 53 -1.60 -5.31 12.67
N ASP A 54 -2.18 -4.35 13.38
CA ASP A 54 -2.34 -4.37 14.85
C ASP A 54 -1.03 -4.69 15.57
N GLY A 55 0.08 -4.12 15.07
CA GLY A 55 1.42 -4.36 15.59
C GLY A 55 2.01 -5.74 15.26
N LYS A 56 1.29 -6.59 14.51
CA LYS A 56 1.82 -7.87 14.01
C LYS A 56 2.43 -7.67 12.63
N PRO A 57 3.73 -7.96 12.43
CA PRO A 57 4.33 -7.90 11.11
C PRO A 57 3.67 -8.93 10.18
N VAL A 58 3.37 -8.51 8.96
CA VAL A 58 2.94 -9.41 7.89
C VAL A 58 4.16 -10.17 7.37
N ASP A 59 3.96 -11.42 6.99
CA ASP A 59 5.02 -12.26 6.46
C ASP A 59 5.64 -11.66 5.19
N LYS A 60 6.96 -11.46 5.21
CA LYS A 60 7.71 -10.80 4.12
C LYS A 60 7.75 -11.64 2.86
N GLU A 61 7.80 -12.97 2.98
CA GLU A 61 7.82 -13.88 1.83
C GLU A 61 6.45 -13.93 1.17
N ALA A 62 5.38 -14.04 1.97
CA ALA A 62 4.02 -13.97 1.47
C ALA A 62 3.76 -12.62 0.77
N LEU A 63 4.15 -11.51 1.40
CA LEU A 63 4.13 -10.18 0.79
C LEU A 63 4.89 -10.18 -0.53
N LYS A 64 6.10 -10.73 -0.61
CA LYS A 64 6.89 -10.75 -1.86
C LYS A 64 6.18 -11.48 -3.00
N GLU A 65 5.58 -12.63 -2.73
CA GLU A 65 4.93 -13.44 -3.77
C GLU A 65 3.59 -12.86 -4.21
N ASN A 66 2.85 -12.23 -3.31
CA ASN A 66 1.47 -11.84 -3.56
C ASN A 66 1.25 -10.32 -3.64
N LEU A 67 2.22 -9.49 -3.24
CA LEU A 67 2.09 -8.04 -3.31
C LEU A 67 1.86 -7.61 -4.75
N LYS A 68 0.65 -7.12 -4.97
CA LYS A 68 0.22 -6.54 -6.23
C LYS A 68 -0.18 -5.11 -5.94
N ILE A 69 0.55 -4.18 -6.53
CA ILE A 69 0.21 -2.77 -6.49
C ILE A 69 -0.44 -2.44 -7.82
N THR A 70 -1.67 -1.95 -7.85
CA THR A 70 -2.36 -1.56 -9.08
C THR A 70 -2.59 -0.07 -9.07
N VAL A 71 -2.10 0.63 -10.08
CA VAL A 71 -2.28 2.08 -10.25
C VAL A 71 -3.27 2.33 -11.37
N ASP A 72 -4.31 3.12 -11.08
CA ASP A 72 -5.36 3.55 -12.01
C ASP A 72 -6.07 2.40 -12.76
N GLU A 73 -6.09 1.19 -12.18
CA GLU A 73 -6.72 -0.03 -12.72
C GLU A 73 -6.13 -0.58 -14.03
N ASP A 74 -5.37 0.23 -14.77
CA ASP A 74 -4.70 -0.13 -16.02
C ASP A 74 -3.30 -0.75 -15.80
N LYS A 75 -2.65 -0.47 -14.66
CA LYS A 75 -1.24 -0.85 -14.45
C LYS A 75 -1.04 -1.59 -13.15
N SER A 76 -0.69 -2.87 -13.23
CA SER A 76 -0.31 -3.67 -12.06
C SER A 76 1.20 -3.90 -11.97
N PHE A 77 1.77 -3.42 -10.88
CA PHE A 77 3.13 -3.60 -10.44
C PHE A 77 3.16 -4.85 -9.58
N THR A 78 3.99 -5.80 -9.99
CA THR A 78 4.41 -6.94 -9.17
C THR A 78 5.92 -6.88 -9.05
N TYR A 79 6.50 -7.61 -8.09
CA TYR A 79 7.96 -7.73 -7.95
C TYR A 79 8.66 -8.01 -9.29
N LYS A 80 8.06 -8.84 -10.15
CA LYS A 80 8.63 -9.23 -11.45
C LYS A 80 8.70 -8.10 -12.47
N ASN A 81 7.75 -7.17 -12.43
CA ASN A 81 7.61 -6.11 -13.43
C ASN A 81 7.98 -4.73 -12.87
N ALA A 82 8.41 -4.64 -11.61
CA ALA A 82 8.62 -3.36 -10.94
C ALA A 82 9.60 -2.44 -11.70
N LYS A 83 10.62 -3.01 -12.35
CA LYS A 83 11.56 -2.27 -13.22
C LYS A 83 10.92 -1.64 -14.46
N GLU A 84 9.85 -2.23 -15.00
CA GLU A 84 9.14 -1.70 -16.18
C GLU A 84 8.34 -0.43 -15.86
N PHE A 85 8.15 -0.13 -14.59
CA PHE A 85 7.43 1.05 -14.14
C PHE A 85 8.33 2.18 -13.63
N ALA A 86 9.65 2.02 -13.72
CA ALA A 86 10.58 3.13 -13.50
C ALA A 86 10.26 4.27 -14.49
N GLY A 87 10.15 5.49 -13.99
CA GLY A 87 9.69 6.67 -14.73
C GLY A 87 8.17 6.83 -14.82
N TYR A 88 7.36 5.96 -14.21
CA TYR A 88 5.91 6.16 -14.17
C TYR A 88 5.52 7.24 -13.16
N VAL A 89 4.70 8.19 -13.60
CA VAL A 89 4.21 9.27 -12.74
C VAL A 89 2.76 9.01 -12.39
N ILE A 90 2.49 8.78 -11.10
CA ILE A 90 1.14 8.64 -10.57
C ILE A 90 0.58 10.05 -10.35
N PRO A 91 -0.42 10.50 -11.13
CA PRO A 91 -0.96 11.83 -11.00
C PRO A 91 -1.68 12.03 -9.65
N VAL A 92 -1.90 13.28 -9.26
CA VAL A 92 -2.78 13.59 -8.13
C VAL A 92 -4.20 13.14 -8.48
N GLY A 93 -4.82 12.38 -7.59
CA GLY A 93 -6.10 11.70 -7.80
C GLY A 93 -5.94 10.23 -8.24
N GLY A 94 -4.72 9.80 -8.61
CA GLY A 94 -4.45 8.42 -9.00
C GLY A 94 -4.72 7.44 -7.85
N LYS A 95 -5.36 6.31 -8.18
CA LYS A 95 -5.70 5.26 -7.21
C LYS A 95 -4.64 4.18 -7.22
N ILE A 96 -4.08 3.87 -6.06
CA ILE A 96 -3.07 2.85 -5.83
C ILE A 96 -3.72 1.76 -4.96
N LYS A 97 -4.03 0.59 -5.52
CA LYS A 97 -4.53 -0.57 -4.77
C LYS A 97 -3.37 -1.47 -4.41
N ILE A 98 -3.17 -1.76 -3.14
CA ILE A 98 -2.11 -2.63 -2.62
C ILE A 98 -2.77 -3.89 -2.08
N PHE A 99 -2.45 -5.05 -2.64
CA PHE A 99 -2.89 -6.33 -2.08
C PHE A 99 -1.87 -6.84 -1.06
N VAL A 100 -2.34 -7.10 0.16
CA VAL A 100 -1.55 -7.63 1.28
C VAL A 100 -2.12 -9.01 1.64
N PRO A 101 -1.34 -10.10 1.52
CA PRO A 101 -1.80 -11.44 1.88
C PRO A 101 -1.84 -11.58 3.41
N VAL A 102 -3.04 -11.56 3.98
CA VAL A 102 -3.27 -11.78 5.41
C VAL A 102 -4.61 -12.46 5.61
N GLU A 103 -4.59 -13.62 6.28
CA GLU A 103 -5.80 -14.43 6.51
C GLU A 103 -6.51 -14.04 7.83
N ASP A 104 -5.73 -13.65 8.84
CA ASP A 104 -6.10 -13.38 10.24
C ASP A 104 -6.77 -12.02 10.51
N ILE A 105 -7.46 -11.43 9.52
CA ILE A 105 -8.21 -10.18 9.72
C ILE A 105 -9.71 -10.45 9.88
N GLU A 106 -10.31 -9.91 10.92
CA GLU A 106 -11.76 -9.90 11.09
C GLU A 106 -12.39 -8.75 10.28
N PRO A 107 -13.20 -9.03 9.24
CA PRO A 107 -13.92 -7.98 8.56
C PRO A 107 -14.90 -7.29 9.51
N GLY A 108 -15.06 -5.99 9.37
CA GLY A 108 -15.97 -5.19 10.18
C GLY A 108 -15.36 -4.65 11.47
N LYS A 109 -14.09 -4.94 11.78
CA LYS A 109 -13.35 -4.30 12.88
C LYS A 109 -12.41 -3.21 12.36
N GLU A 110 -12.11 -2.24 13.23
CA GLU A 110 -11.05 -1.26 12.99
C GLU A 110 -9.72 -1.91 13.33
N HIS A 111 -8.82 -1.87 12.35
CA HIS A 111 -7.47 -2.40 12.46
C HIS A 111 -6.47 -1.28 12.22
N GLU A 112 -5.35 -1.32 12.92
CA GLU A 112 -4.22 -0.42 12.67
C GLU A 112 -3.33 -1.01 11.58
N PHE A 113 -3.18 -0.30 10.47
CA PHE A 113 -2.31 -0.66 9.37
C PHE A 113 -1.08 0.23 9.39
N GLU A 114 0.09 -0.37 9.40
CA GLU A 114 1.34 0.34 9.22
C GLU A 114 2.07 -0.24 8.02
N ILE A 115 2.33 0.60 7.02
CA ILE A 115 3.09 0.26 5.82
C ILE A 115 4.33 1.14 5.81
N ILE A 116 5.49 0.51 5.85
CA ILE A 116 6.79 1.16 5.77
C ILE A 116 7.35 0.83 4.40
N ILE A 117 7.59 1.87 3.59
CA ILE A 117 8.26 1.73 2.32
C ILE A 117 9.67 2.32 2.45
N LYS A 118 10.67 1.44 2.52
CA LYS A 118 12.10 1.71 2.68
C LYS A 118 12.74 2.07 1.34
N THR A 119 12.49 3.29 0.88
CA THR A 119 13.12 3.90 -0.30
C THR A 119 14.30 4.79 0.10
N ASP A 120 15.05 5.35 -0.85
CA ASP A 120 16.04 6.43 -0.58
C ASP A 120 15.46 7.54 0.31
N ASN A 121 14.15 7.80 0.17
CA ASN A 121 13.35 8.53 1.14
C ASN A 121 12.34 7.58 1.79
N PRO A 122 12.65 6.97 2.96
CA PRO A 122 11.73 6.04 3.59
C PRO A 122 10.45 6.76 4.02
N PHE A 123 9.31 6.21 3.66
CA PHE A 123 8.02 6.72 4.08
C PHE A 123 7.25 5.68 4.88
N GLN A 124 6.77 6.10 6.04
CA GLN A 124 5.96 5.30 6.94
C GLN A 124 4.54 5.85 6.94
N LEU A 125 3.58 4.97 6.64
CA LEU A 125 2.16 5.27 6.59
C LEU A 125 1.47 4.44 7.66
N SER A 126 1.02 5.08 8.74
CA SER A 126 0.23 4.43 9.79
C SER A 126 -1.21 4.94 9.79
N PHE A 127 -2.19 4.08 9.54
CA PHE A 127 -3.59 4.46 9.48
C PHE A 127 -4.51 3.41 10.09
N THR A 128 -5.50 3.87 10.85
CA THR A 128 -6.55 3.01 11.39
C THR A 128 -7.77 3.04 10.47
N ARG A 129 -8.20 1.88 9.97
CA ARG A 129 -9.41 1.77 9.13
C ARG A 129 -10.19 0.51 9.44
N LYS A 130 -11.51 0.61 9.23
CA LYS A 130 -12.43 -0.51 9.30
C LYS A 130 -12.26 -1.37 8.04
N VAL A 131 -12.01 -2.66 8.22
CA VAL A 131 -11.92 -3.59 7.11
C VAL A 131 -13.33 -3.85 6.59
N MET A 132 -13.61 -3.49 5.33
CA MET A 132 -14.87 -3.84 4.69
C MET A 132 -14.80 -5.26 4.14
N GLN A 133 -15.88 -6.03 4.28
CA GLN A 133 -16.00 -7.30 3.58
C GLN A 133 -16.59 -7.02 2.19
N GLU A 134 -15.95 -7.53 1.15
CA GLU A 134 -16.55 -7.59 -0.19
C GLU A 134 -17.38 -8.87 -0.37
#